data_AF-A0A1X7T3U7-F1
#
_entry.id   AF-A0A1X7T3U7-F1
#
_cell.length_a   1.000
_cell.length_b   1.000
_cell.length_c   1.000
_cell.angle_alpha   90.00
_cell.angle_beta   90.00
_cell.angle_gamma   90.00
#
_symmetry.space_group_name_H-M   'P 1'
#
loop_
_entity.id
_entity.type
_entity.pdbx_description
1 polymer ?
#
loop_
_entity_poly.entity_id
_entity_poly.type
_entity_poly.pdbx_seq_one_letter_code
_entity_poly.pdbx_strand_id
1 'polypeptide(L)'
;MVDYRLENIIAKSTVIEAGPPVVYQIHARPLDLKKSNIAKVEFGIPVVPHKPTRVLMVVGATGAGKSTLINAMVNFLLGVKWEHEFRLKLIHDEVSQSQAHSQTQMITAYTFYWQKGSPLNCNLTIIDTPGFGDTRGLKRDQEITRHIREFFELKGRDGLDSLHGIGFVTQASLARLTPTQKYISDSILSIFGKDIKDNIFIMTTFADGADPPVMGAIREANIPHASFFPFNNSALFAHSD
;
A
#
# COMPACT_ATOMS: atom_id res chain seq x y z
N MET A 1 -15.15 16.94 -15.42
CA MET A 1 -14.26 18.11 -15.32
C MET A 1 -13.23 17.79 -14.24
N VAL A 2 -11.96 17.85 -14.60
CA VAL A 2 -10.85 17.66 -13.65
C VAL A 2 -10.78 18.89 -12.75
N ASP A 3 -10.58 18.70 -11.44
CA ASP A 3 -10.44 19.84 -10.53
C ASP A 3 -9.05 20.50 -10.67
N TYR A 4 -8.95 21.79 -10.34
CA TYR A 4 -7.69 22.55 -10.43
C TYR A 4 -6.54 21.92 -9.62
N ARG A 5 -6.85 21.18 -8.56
CA ARG A 5 -5.84 20.51 -7.72
C ARG A 5 -5.22 19.33 -8.48
N LEU A 6 -6.03 18.53 -9.17
CA LEU A 6 -5.57 17.45 -10.04
C LEU A 6 -4.76 17.97 -11.22
N GLU A 7 -5.19 19.07 -11.85
CA GLU A 7 -4.42 19.74 -12.92
C GLU A 7 -3.02 20.13 -12.45
N ASN A 8 -2.91 20.72 -11.25
CA ASN A 8 -1.61 21.07 -10.66
C ASN A 8 -0.72 19.87 -10.33
N ILE A 9 -1.33 18.75 -9.92
CA ILE A 9 -0.59 17.50 -9.68
C ILE A 9 -0.03 16.99 -11.00
N ILE A 10 -0.86 16.93 -12.03
CA ILE A 10 -0.47 16.48 -13.38
C ILE A 10 0.66 17.35 -13.93
N ALA A 11 0.54 18.68 -13.83
CA ALA A 11 1.55 19.62 -14.32
C ALA A 11 2.94 19.46 -13.68
N LYS A 12 3.01 18.90 -12.46
CA LYS A 12 4.25 18.62 -11.72
C LYS A 12 4.70 17.16 -11.82
N SER A 13 3.97 16.34 -12.56
CA SER A 13 4.22 14.92 -12.69
C SER A 13 4.97 14.60 -13.98
N THR A 14 5.57 13.41 -14.03
CA THR A 14 6.27 12.92 -15.22
C THR A 14 5.39 11.92 -15.95
N VAL A 15 5.23 12.04 -17.27
CA VAL A 15 4.57 10.99 -18.07
C VAL A 15 5.48 9.78 -18.12
N ILE A 16 4.97 8.62 -17.72
CA ILE A 16 5.69 7.34 -17.74
C ILE A 16 5.11 6.34 -18.73
N GLU A 17 3.86 6.53 -19.14
CA GLU A 17 3.18 5.71 -20.14
C GLU A 17 2.27 6.61 -20.98
N ALA A 18 2.48 6.59 -22.29
CA ALA A 18 1.64 7.33 -23.24
C ALA A 18 0.48 6.45 -23.71
N GLY A 19 -0.71 7.01 -23.87
CA GLY A 19 -1.91 6.31 -24.34
C GLY A 19 -3.15 6.70 -23.53
N PRO A 20 -4.35 6.19 -23.87
CA PRO A 20 -5.51 6.29 -23.00
C PRO A 20 -5.58 5.07 -22.04
N PRO A 21 -5.55 5.27 -20.71
CA PRO A 21 -5.29 6.53 -20.01
C PRO A 21 -3.80 6.87 -19.94
N VAL A 22 -3.47 8.18 -19.92
CA VAL A 22 -2.07 8.63 -19.77
C VAL A 22 -1.64 8.37 -18.33
N VAL A 23 -0.49 7.73 -18.13
CA VAL A 23 -0.02 7.43 -16.77
C VAL A 23 1.06 8.43 -16.35
N TYR A 24 0.78 9.14 -15.26
CA TYR A 24 1.67 10.12 -14.65
C TYR A 24 2.30 9.56 -13.37
N GLN A 25 3.62 9.62 -13.29
CA GLN A 25 4.35 9.43 -12.05
C GLN A 25 4.27 10.70 -11.21
N ILE A 26 3.63 10.59 -10.05
CA ILE A 26 3.53 11.69 -9.09
C ILE A 26 4.71 11.64 -8.13
N HIS A 27 5.22 12.83 -7.77
CA HIS A 27 6.32 12.96 -6.82
C HIS A 27 5.79 13.38 -5.45
N ALA A 28 6.29 12.72 -4.41
CA ALA A 28 6.01 13.06 -3.02
C ALA A 28 7.31 13.50 -2.33
N ARG A 29 7.21 14.32 -1.30
CA ARG A 29 8.38 14.90 -0.61
C ARG A 29 8.99 13.85 0.32
N PRO A 30 10.23 13.38 0.10
CA PRO A 30 10.90 12.50 1.05
C PRO A 30 11.22 13.28 2.34
N LEU A 31 11.18 12.58 3.47
CA LEU A 31 11.66 13.08 4.75
C LEU A 31 12.99 12.43 5.08
N ASP A 32 13.95 13.25 5.50
CA ASP A 32 15.24 12.75 6.00
C ASP A 32 15.04 12.05 7.35
N LEU A 33 15.30 10.75 7.38
CA LEU A 33 15.22 9.92 8.57
C LEU A 33 16.62 9.52 9.02
N LYS A 34 16.79 9.36 10.33
CA LYS A 34 18.04 8.85 10.90
C LYS A 34 18.27 7.36 10.65
N LYS A 35 17.18 6.59 10.43
CA LYS A 35 17.25 5.15 10.16
C LYS A 35 17.22 4.89 8.65
N SER A 36 18.15 4.07 8.17
CA SER A 36 18.33 3.77 6.75
C SER A 36 17.37 2.72 6.18
N ASN A 37 16.61 2.00 7.01
CA ASN A 37 15.71 0.92 6.58
C ASN A 37 14.23 1.31 6.45
N ILE A 38 13.91 2.58 6.75
CA ILE A 38 12.56 3.14 6.69
C ILE A 38 12.64 4.41 5.84
N ALA A 39 11.70 4.57 4.92
CA ALA A 39 11.49 5.80 4.19
C ALA A 39 10.14 6.42 4.62
N LYS A 40 10.11 7.74 4.77
CA LYS A 40 8.85 8.48 4.91
C LYS A 40 8.73 9.45 3.75
N VAL A 41 7.53 9.51 3.19
CA VAL A 41 7.22 10.38 2.06
C VAL A 41 5.90 11.06 2.31
N GLU A 42 5.80 12.34 1.98
CA GLU A 42 4.62 13.16 2.24
C GLU A 42 4.04 13.74 0.96
N PHE A 43 2.72 13.70 0.86
CA PHE A 43 1.96 14.28 -0.23
C PHE A 43 0.99 15.33 0.32
N GLY A 44 1.06 16.55 -0.25
CA GLY A 44 0.32 17.70 0.25
C GLY A 44 1.00 18.40 1.42
N ILE A 45 0.25 19.28 2.10
CA ILE A 45 0.73 20.10 3.22
C ILE A 45 -0.24 19.90 4.39
N PRO A 46 0.25 19.74 5.64
CA PRO A 46 -0.62 19.69 6.81
C PRO A 46 -1.46 20.96 6.92
N VAL A 47 -2.76 20.79 7.19
CA VAL A 47 -3.66 21.92 7.48
C VAL A 47 -3.72 22.24 8.97
N VAL A 48 -4.13 23.47 9.29
CA VAL A 48 -4.42 23.93 10.65
C VAL A 48 -5.91 24.32 10.74
N PRO A 49 -6.69 23.80 11.69
CA PRO A 49 -6.31 22.81 12.71
C PRO A 49 -5.98 21.44 12.09
N HIS A 50 -5.10 20.68 12.74
CA HIS A 50 -4.67 19.38 12.24
C HIS A 50 -5.83 18.38 12.14
N LYS A 51 -5.92 17.71 10.99
CA LYS A 51 -6.82 16.57 10.81
C LYS A 51 -6.22 15.33 11.48
N PRO A 52 -7.05 14.41 12.01
CA PRO A 52 -6.56 13.16 12.55
C PRO A 52 -5.83 12.35 11.48
N THR A 53 -4.81 11.60 11.87
CA THR A 53 -4.09 10.68 10.97
C THR A 53 -4.57 9.25 11.19
N ARG A 54 -4.92 8.56 10.11
CA ARG A 54 -5.18 7.12 10.08
C ARG A 54 -4.00 6.41 9.46
N VAL A 55 -3.64 5.24 9.98
CA VAL A 55 -2.44 4.50 9.56
C VAL A 55 -2.84 3.09 9.15
N LEU A 56 -2.63 2.76 7.89
CA LEU A 56 -2.86 1.43 7.32
C LEU A 56 -1.52 0.82 6.93
N MET A 57 -1.18 -0.34 7.49
CA MET A 57 -0.02 -1.12 7.05
C MET A 57 -0.43 -2.19 6.05
N VAL A 58 0.26 -2.26 4.92
CA VAL A 58 -0.05 -3.20 3.83
C VAL A 58 1.00 -4.30 3.81
N VAL A 59 0.58 -5.56 3.99
CA VAL A 59 1.45 -6.73 4.09
C VAL A 59 0.98 -7.84 3.15
N GLY A 60 1.87 -8.70 2.71
CA GLY A 60 1.55 -9.75 1.74
C GLY A 60 2.78 -10.26 1.01
N ALA A 61 2.64 -11.41 0.36
CA ALA A 61 3.73 -12.04 -0.39
C ALA A 61 4.23 -11.13 -1.53
N THR A 62 5.45 -11.40 -2.01
CA THR A 62 5.94 -10.82 -3.27
C THR A 62 4.98 -11.19 -4.42
N GLY A 63 4.66 -10.23 -5.29
CA GLY A 63 3.70 -10.43 -6.38
C GLY A 63 2.23 -10.43 -5.97
N ALA A 64 1.88 -10.25 -4.69
CA ALA A 64 0.48 -10.17 -4.26
C ALA A 64 -0.26 -8.89 -4.74
N GLY A 65 0.43 -7.93 -5.36
CA GLY A 65 -0.18 -6.70 -5.90
C GLY A 65 -0.28 -5.55 -4.89
N LYS A 66 0.57 -5.53 -3.85
CA LYS A 66 0.59 -4.46 -2.82
C LYS A 66 0.79 -3.07 -3.43
N SER A 67 1.86 -2.86 -4.19
CA SER A 67 2.16 -1.55 -4.80
C SER A 67 1.08 -1.11 -5.79
N THR A 68 0.52 -2.05 -6.56
CA THR A 68 -0.64 -1.80 -7.43
C THR A 68 -1.87 -1.36 -6.64
N LEU A 69 -2.16 -2.01 -5.51
CA LEU A 69 -3.25 -1.63 -4.61
C LEU A 69 -3.03 -0.23 -4.02
N ILE A 70 -1.81 0.09 -3.59
CA ILE A 70 -1.48 1.42 -3.06
C ILE A 70 -1.67 2.48 -4.14
N ASN A 71 -1.20 2.24 -5.36
CA ASN A 71 -1.44 3.15 -6.49
C ASN A 71 -2.94 3.33 -6.77
N ALA A 72 -3.76 2.28 -6.65
CA ALA A 72 -5.21 2.40 -6.75
C ALA A 72 -5.80 3.29 -5.64
N MET A 73 -5.36 3.10 -4.39
CA MET A 73 -5.75 3.98 -3.28
C MET A 73 -5.36 5.43 -3.53
N VAL A 74 -4.17 5.68 -4.09
CA VAL A 74 -3.71 7.04 -4.43
C VAL A 74 -4.66 7.71 -5.41
N ASN A 75 -5.08 7.02 -6.46
CA ASN A 75 -6.05 7.57 -7.43
C ASN A 75 -7.37 7.93 -6.73
N PHE A 76 -7.87 7.04 -5.87
CA PHE A 76 -9.07 7.31 -5.06
C PHE A 76 -8.89 8.53 -4.14
N LEU A 77 -7.82 8.57 -3.34
CA LEU A 77 -7.52 9.66 -2.39
C LEU A 77 -7.38 11.01 -3.08
N LEU A 78 -6.82 11.01 -4.30
CA LEU A 78 -6.66 12.20 -5.11
C LEU A 78 -7.89 12.50 -5.98
N GLY A 79 -9.00 11.76 -5.85
CA GLY A 79 -10.24 12.06 -6.56
C GLY A 79 -10.16 11.81 -8.07
N VAL A 80 -9.22 10.97 -8.53
CA VAL A 80 -9.18 10.50 -9.91
C VAL A 80 -10.36 9.55 -10.12
N LYS A 81 -11.21 9.89 -11.08
CA LYS A 81 -12.39 9.10 -11.44
C LYS A 81 -12.09 8.20 -12.63
N TRP A 82 -12.92 7.18 -12.81
CA TRP A 82 -12.77 6.23 -13.91
C TRP A 82 -12.81 6.92 -15.28
N GLU A 83 -13.68 7.93 -15.44
CA GLU A 83 -13.91 8.67 -16.68
C GLU A 83 -12.77 9.63 -17.04
N HIS A 84 -11.82 9.86 -16.12
CA HIS A 84 -10.64 10.65 -16.45
C HIS A 84 -9.71 9.85 -17.37
N GLU A 85 -9.19 10.49 -18.41
CA GLU A 85 -8.29 9.89 -19.40
C GLU A 85 -6.82 9.80 -18.91
N PHE A 86 -6.62 9.81 -17.59
CA PHE A 86 -5.30 9.70 -16.98
C PHE A 86 -5.35 8.87 -15.70
N ARG A 87 -4.19 8.37 -15.30
CA ARG A 87 -3.98 7.67 -14.02
C ARG A 87 -2.70 8.15 -13.36
N LEU A 88 -2.66 8.06 -12.04
CA LEU A 88 -1.50 8.44 -11.24
C LEU A 88 -0.80 7.19 -10.70
N LYS A 89 0.53 7.12 -10.78
CA LYS A 89 1.37 6.13 -10.09
C LYS A 89 2.30 6.87 -9.13
N LEU A 90 2.25 6.49 -7.86
CA LEU A 90 3.22 6.93 -6.85
C LEU A 90 4.40 5.96 -6.80
N ILE A 91 4.09 4.67 -6.81
CA ILE A 91 5.07 3.59 -6.79
C ILE A 91 5.23 3.11 -8.23
N HIS A 92 6.45 3.21 -8.76
CA HIS A 92 6.75 2.81 -10.13
C HIS A 92 7.67 1.58 -10.11
N ASP A 93 7.35 0.57 -10.91
CA ASP A 93 8.22 -0.58 -11.12
C ASP A 93 9.41 -0.12 -11.98
N GLU A 94 10.50 0.34 -11.36
CA GLU A 94 11.71 0.63 -12.12
C GLU A 94 12.30 -0.67 -12.71
N VAL A 95 12.41 -0.71 -14.04
CA VAL A 95 12.96 -1.82 -14.83
C VAL A 95 14.48 -2.02 -14.58
N SER A 96 15.14 -1.07 -13.91
CA SER A 96 16.54 -1.18 -13.53
C SER A 96 16.74 -2.14 -12.36
N GLN A 97 17.26 -3.34 -12.66
CA GLN A 97 17.60 -4.40 -11.71
C GLN A 97 18.39 -3.93 -10.46
N SER A 98 19.16 -2.84 -10.54
CA SER A 98 19.95 -2.31 -9.41
C SER A 98 19.13 -1.49 -8.40
N GLN A 99 18.10 -0.75 -8.83
CA GLN A 99 17.20 0.04 -7.96
C GLN A 99 15.99 -0.78 -7.49
N ALA A 100 15.49 -1.70 -8.32
CA ALA A 100 14.44 -2.66 -7.95
C ALA A 100 14.85 -3.53 -6.75
N HIS A 101 16.14 -3.90 -6.67
CA HIS A 101 16.72 -4.63 -5.53
C HIS A 101 16.81 -3.80 -4.24
N SER A 102 16.82 -2.46 -4.33
CA SER A 102 16.93 -1.51 -3.22
C SER A 102 15.55 -1.08 -2.70
N GLN A 103 14.61 -0.78 -3.60
CA GLN A 103 13.25 -0.37 -3.24
C GLN A 103 12.41 -1.51 -2.63
N THR A 104 12.62 -2.76 -3.05
CA THR A 104 11.98 -3.94 -2.41
C THR A 104 12.56 -4.29 -1.04
N GLN A 105 13.41 -3.44 -0.44
CA GLN A 105 14.04 -3.72 0.85
C GLN A 105 13.63 -2.82 2.01
N MET A 106 13.07 -1.65 1.73
CA MET A 106 12.72 -0.66 2.74
C MET A 106 11.23 -0.65 3.02
N ILE A 107 10.88 -0.39 4.27
CA ILE A 107 9.49 -0.07 4.63
C ILE A 107 9.27 1.40 4.28
N THR A 108 8.22 1.70 3.51
CA THR A 108 7.94 3.08 3.10
C THR A 108 6.59 3.53 3.62
N ALA A 109 6.57 4.62 4.39
CA ALA A 109 5.35 5.24 4.87
C ALA A 109 5.00 6.47 4.05
N TYR A 110 3.90 6.39 3.30
CA TYR A 110 3.35 7.46 2.47
C TYR A 110 2.24 8.17 3.23
N THR A 111 2.46 9.43 3.62
CA THR A 111 1.45 10.24 4.30
C THR A 111 0.78 11.20 3.31
N PHE A 112 -0.52 11.03 3.14
CA PHE A 112 -1.39 11.90 2.37
C PHE A 112 -2.11 12.85 3.32
N TYR A 113 -1.75 14.12 3.26
CA TYR A 113 -2.42 15.14 4.04
C TYR A 113 -3.80 15.44 3.45
N TRP A 114 -4.76 15.66 4.33
CA TRP A 114 -6.10 16.06 3.94
C TRP A 114 -6.06 17.34 3.09
N GLN A 115 -6.85 17.34 2.02
CA GLN A 115 -7.03 18.48 1.13
C GLN A 115 -8.53 18.70 0.88
N LYS A 116 -8.92 19.94 0.60
CA LYS A 116 -10.30 20.24 0.17
C LYS A 116 -10.64 19.40 -1.06
N GLY A 117 -11.76 18.70 -1.01
CA GLY A 117 -12.20 17.77 -2.07
C GLY A 117 -11.67 16.34 -1.94
N SER A 118 -10.86 16.04 -0.92
CA SER A 118 -10.47 14.65 -0.61
C SER A 118 -11.72 13.84 -0.22
N PRO A 119 -11.82 12.57 -0.64
CA PRO A 119 -12.92 11.69 -0.23
C PRO A 119 -12.85 11.31 1.26
N LEU A 120 -11.70 11.51 1.90
CA LEU A 120 -11.51 11.26 3.33
C LEU A 120 -11.48 12.58 4.09
N ASN A 121 -11.95 12.57 5.35
CA ASN A 121 -11.86 13.71 6.27
C ASN A 121 -10.74 13.51 7.32
N CYS A 122 -9.62 12.93 6.91
CA CYS A 122 -8.45 12.66 7.73
C CYS A 122 -7.19 12.66 6.87
N ASN A 123 -6.01 12.72 7.50
CA ASN A 123 -4.77 12.33 6.84
C ASN A 123 -4.72 10.80 6.79
N LEU A 124 -4.11 10.24 5.76
CA LEU A 124 -3.90 8.80 5.65
C LEU A 124 -2.41 8.52 5.47
N THR A 125 -1.84 7.71 6.35
CA THR A 125 -0.52 7.11 6.18
C THR A 125 -0.69 5.67 5.74
N ILE A 126 -0.14 5.32 4.58
CA ILE A 126 -0.06 3.95 4.08
C ILE A 126 1.38 3.48 4.25
N ILE A 127 1.58 2.42 5.02
CA ILE A 127 2.89 1.78 5.19
C ILE A 127 2.97 0.62 4.19
N ASP A 128 3.75 0.80 3.14
CA ASP A 128 4.13 -0.27 2.23
C ASP A 128 5.26 -1.09 2.83
N THR A 129 5.13 -2.41 2.76
CA THR A 129 6.12 -3.35 3.29
C THR A 129 6.70 -4.21 2.17
N PRO A 130 7.97 -4.58 2.26
CA PRO A 130 8.55 -5.58 1.36
C PRO A 130 7.72 -6.87 1.31
N GLY A 131 7.71 -7.52 0.14
CA GLY A 131 7.05 -8.81 -0.01
C GLY A 131 7.75 -9.93 0.76
N PHE A 132 6.95 -10.73 1.46
CA PHE A 132 7.42 -11.96 2.11
C PHE A 132 7.52 -13.11 1.10
N GLY A 133 8.38 -14.08 1.40
CA GLY A 133 8.56 -15.29 0.57
C GLY A 133 9.18 -15.04 -0.79
N ASP A 134 10.04 -14.03 -0.89
CA ASP A 134 10.90 -13.81 -2.06
C ASP A 134 12.02 -14.88 -2.12
N THR A 135 12.76 -14.93 -3.22
CA THR A 135 13.88 -15.86 -3.53
C THR A 135 15.01 -15.86 -2.48
N ARG A 136 15.04 -14.87 -1.59
CA ARG A 136 16.02 -14.72 -0.49
C ARG A 136 15.68 -15.53 0.77
N GLY A 137 14.47 -16.10 0.84
CA GLY A 137 14.06 -17.07 1.87
C GLY A 137 13.81 -16.50 3.26
N LEU A 138 13.65 -17.40 4.25
CA LEU A 138 13.16 -17.11 5.60
C LEU A 138 13.97 -16.05 6.37
N LYS A 139 15.29 -16.00 6.17
CA LYS A 139 16.13 -14.97 6.82
C LYS A 139 15.68 -13.56 6.45
N ARG A 140 15.29 -13.37 5.18
CA ARG A 140 14.80 -12.08 4.70
C ARG A 140 13.46 -11.73 5.34
N ASP A 141 12.57 -12.70 5.47
CA ASP A 141 11.27 -12.52 6.10
C ASP A 141 11.39 -12.16 7.60
N GLN A 142 12.41 -12.70 8.29
CA GLN A 142 12.75 -12.32 9.65
C GLN A 142 13.28 -10.87 9.73
N GLU A 143 14.10 -10.44 8.78
CA GLU A 143 14.56 -9.04 8.69
C GLU A 143 13.39 -8.07 8.47
N ILE A 144 12.45 -8.42 7.58
CA ILE A 144 11.24 -7.63 7.35
C ILE A 144 10.45 -7.49 8.65
N THR A 145 10.22 -8.60 9.36
CA THR A 145 9.52 -8.62 10.65
C THR A 145 10.24 -7.73 11.69
N ARG A 146 11.58 -7.80 11.76
CA ARG A 146 12.39 -6.94 12.63
C ARG A 146 12.24 -5.46 12.27
N HIS A 147 12.32 -5.12 10.98
CA HIS A 147 12.17 -3.74 10.51
C HIS A 147 10.78 -3.17 10.81
N ILE A 148 9.73 -3.97 10.67
CA ILE A 148 8.36 -3.57 11.05
C ILE A 148 8.32 -3.25 12.54
N ARG A 149 8.80 -4.17 13.40
CA ARG A 149 8.85 -3.95 14.86
C ARG A 149 9.60 -2.66 15.21
N GLU A 150 10.80 -2.52 14.66
CA GLU A 150 11.64 -1.33 14.86
C GLU A 150 10.98 -0.03 14.42
N PHE A 151 10.17 -0.06 13.37
CA PHE A 151 9.46 1.13 12.89
C PHE A 151 8.45 1.63 13.92
N PHE A 152 7.69 0.73 14.54
CA PHE A 152 6.72 1.07 15.59
C PHE A 152 7.35 1.37 16.96
N GLU A 153 8.63 1.04 17.15
CA GLU A 153 9.40 1.42 18.33
C GLU A 153 9.98 2.84 18.24
N LEU A 154 10.10 3.41 17.02
CA LEU A 154 10.58 4.78 16.81
C LEU A 154 9.69 5.80 17.55
N LYS A 155 10.33 6.87 18.05
CA LYS A 155 9.66 7.93 18.82
C LYS A 155 9.77 9.29 18.14
N GLY A 156 8.83 10.18 18.47
CA GLY A 156 8.81 11.54 17.94
C GLY A 156 8.58 11.57 16.44
N ARG A 157 9.27 12.46 15.75
CA ARG A 157 9.06 12.79 14.32
C ARG A 157 9.28 11.58 13.40
N ASP A 158 10.15 10.66 13.79
CA ASP A 158 10.54 9.50 13.00
C ASP A 158 9.58 8.31 13.23
N GLY A 159 8.80 8.32 14.32
CA GLY A 159 7.88 7.25 14.71
C GLY A 159 6.46 7.36 14.14
N LEU A 160 5.61 6.41 14.54
CA LEU A 160 4.17 6.43 14.33
C LEU A 160 3.47 6.24 15.67
N ASP A 161 2.51 7.10 15.99
CA ASP A 161 1.84 7.06 17.29
C ASP A 161 0.79 5.94 17.41
N SER A 162 0.29 5.45 16.27
CA SER A 162 -0.77 4.42 16.25
C SER A 162 -0.80 3.67 14.91
N LEU A 163 -1.24 2.41 14.96
CA LEU A 163 -1.63 1.60 13.82
C LEU A 163 -3.14 1.42 13.87
N HIS A 164 -3.84 1.75 12.78
CA HIS A 164 -5.31 1.70 12.73
C HIS A 164 -5.84 0.52 11.92
N GLY A 165 -5.01 -0.10 11.08
CA GLY A 165 -5.41 -1.27 10.31
C GLY A 165 -4.23 -1.94 9.63
N ILE A 166 -4.42 -3.22 9.34
CA ILE A 166 -3.48 -4.03 8.55
C ILE A 166 -4.23 -4.58 7.35
N GLY A 167 -3.83 -4.18 6.15
CA GLY A 167 -4.27 -4.77 4.90
C GLY A 167 -3.43 -6.00 4.58
N PHE A 168 -3.98 -7.20 4.76
CA PHE A 168 -3.35 -8.43 4.27
C PHE A 168 -3.74 -8.65 2.82
N VAL A 169 -2.80 -8.35 1.92
CA VAL A 169 -2.96 -8.45 0.48
C VAL A 169 -2.66 -9.86 -0.03
N THR A 170 -3.59 -10.39 -0.82
CA THR A 170 -3.47 -11.69 -1.50
C THR A 170 -4.18 -11.66 -2.86
N GLN A 171 -3.82 -12.54 -3.79
CA GLN A 171 -4.49 -12.62 -5.09
C GLN A 171 -5.82 -13.38 -4.95
N ALA A 172 -6.88 -12.88 -5.58
CA ALA A 172 -8.23 -13.44 -5.49
C ALA A 172 -8.29 -14.90 -5.99
N SER A 173 -7.58 -15.22 -7.07
CA SER A 173 -7.61 -16.51 -7.76
C SER A 173 -6.94 -17.67 -7.02
N LEU A 174 -6.27 -17.43 -5.88
CA LEU A 174 -5.56 -18.49 -5.15
C LEU A 174 -6.54 -19.46 -4.49
N ALA A 175 -6.51 -20.72 -4.92
CA ALA A 175 -7.34 -21.78 -4.32
C ALA A 175 -6.88 -22.22 -2.91
N ARG A 176 -5.61 -21.98 -2.56
CA ARG A 176 -5.01 -22.36 -1.27
C ARG A 176 -4.03 -21.29 -0.80
N LEU A 177 -3.90 -21.14 0.51
CA LEU A 177 -2.84 -20.30 1.07
C LEU A 177 -1.49 -21.03 0.98
N THR A 178 -0.46 -20.28 0.60
CA THR A 178 0.92 -20.75 0.65
C THR A 178 1.42 -20.78 2.09
N PRO A 179 2.45 -21.59 2.41
CA PRO A 179 3.12 -21.53 3.71
C PRO A 179 3.58 -20.12 4.08
N THR A 180 4.03 -19.35 3.08
CA THR A 180 4.38 -17.93 3.23
C THR A 180 3.23 -17.10 3.77
N GLN A 181 2.00 -17.31 3.30
CA GLN A 181 0.85 -16.52 3.76
C GLN A 181 0.48 -16.82 5.22
N LYS A 182 0.58 -18.08 5.64
CA LYS A 182 0.41 -18.45 7.05
C LYS A 182 1.49 -17.82 7.91
N TYR A 183 2.75 -17.91 7.46
CA TYR A 183 3.89 -17.25 8.10
C TYR A 183 3.66 -15.74 8.27
N ILE A 184 3.22 -15.04 7.22
CA ILE A 184 2.93 -13.59 7.30
C ILE A 184 1.93 -13.31 8.43
N SER A 185 0.81 -14.04 8.46
CA SER A 185 -0.21 -13.88 9.50
C SER A 185 0.37 -14.07 10.90
N ASP A 186 1.11 -15.16 11.11
CA ASP A 186 1.72 -15.47 12.41
C ASP A 186 2.75 -14.42 12.82
N SER A 187 3.60 -13.96 11.88
CA SER A 187 4.57 -12.91 12.09
C SER A 187 3.90 -11.60 12.51
N ILE A 188 2.82 -11.19 11.85
CA ILE A 188 2.11 -9.96 12.18
C ILE A 188 1.46 -10.03 13.57
N LEU A 189 0.80 -11.15 13.89
CA LEU A 189 0.23 -11.37 15.22
C LEU A 189 1.31 -11.40 16.32
N SER A 190 2.53 -11.83 16.00
CA SER A 190 3.66 -11.82 16.93
C SER A 190 4.22 -10.42 17.22
N ILE A 191 3.99 -9.45 16.33
CA ILE A 191 4.44 -8.06 16.52
C ILE A 191 3.39 -7.27 17.32
N PHE A 192 2.13 -7.31 16.90
CA PHE A 192 1.08 -6.42 17.40
C PHE A 192 0.14 -7.07 18.41
N GLY A 193 0.30 -8.36 18.70
CA GLY A 193 -0.57 -9.07 19.64
C GLY A 193 -1.87 -9.56 19.02
N LYS A 194 -2.75 -10.12 19.86
CA LYS A 194 -4.01 -10.76 19.46
C LYS A 194 -5.19 -9.78 19.35
N ASP A 195 -5.02 -8.55 19.78
CA ASP A 195 -5.98 -7.45 19.76
C ASP A 195 -6.04 -6.76 18.39
N ILE A 196 -4.98 -6.85 17.57
CA ILE A 196 -4.98 -6.29 16.21
C ILE A 196 -5.92 -7.02 15.24
N LYS A 197 -6.40 -8.23 15.59
CA LYS A 197 -7.20 -9.10 14.73
C LYS A 197 -8.42 -8.41 14.14
N ASP A 198 -9.10 -7.61 14.95
CA ASP A 198 -10.31 -6.87 14.57
C ASP A 198 -10.00 -5.65 13.69
N ASN A 199 -8.71 -5.40 13.43
CA ASN A 199 -8.21 -4.37 12.53
C ASN A 199 -7.39 -4.97 11.37
N ILE A 200 -7.45 -6.29 11.16
CA ILE A 200 -6.90 -6.94 9.96
C ILE A 200 -8.00 -7.02 8.89
N PHE A 201 -7.68 -6.56 7.69
CA PHE A 201 -8.56 -6.59 6.52
C PHE A 201 -7.92 -7.42 5.42
N ILE A 202 -8.63 -8.42 4.90
CA ILE A 202 -8.15 -9.17 3.73
C ILE A 202 -8.42 -8.34 2.48
N MET A 203 -7.38 -8.06 1.70
CA MET A 203 -7.47 -7.23 0.49
C MET A 203 -7.12 -8.10 -0.71
N THR A 204 -8.14 -8.57 -1.42
CA THR A 204 -7.93 -9.51 -2.54
C THR A 204 -7.71 -8.74 -3.84
N THR A 205 -6.54 -8.86 -4.44
CA THR A 205 -6.16 -8.22 -5.72
C THR A 205 -6.51 -9.10 -6.92
N PHE A 206 -6.53 -8.52 -8.12
CA PHE A 206 -6.89 -9.22 -9.36
C PHE A 206 -8.26 -9.90 -9.29
N ALA A 207 -9.19 -9.30 -8.55
CA ALA A 207 -10.56 -9.80 -8.47
C ALA A 207 -11.32 -9.46 -9.76
N ASP A 208 -12.19 -10.38 -10.19
CA ASP A 208 -13.01 -10.28 -11.41
C ASP A 208 -14.48 -9.94 -11.11
N GLY A 209 -14.84 -9.76 -9.84
CA GLY A 209 -16.20 -9.48 -9.36
C GLY A 209 -16.93 -10.72 -8.83
N ALA A 210 -16.38 -11.93 -8.99
CA ALA A 210 -16.88 -13.13 -8.34
C ALA A 210 -16.42 -13.22 -6.86
N ASP A 211 -16.98 -14.16 -6.10
CA ASP A 211 -16.50 -14.47 -4.75
C ASP A 211 -15.05 -15.01 -4.83
N PRO A 212 -14.06 -14.35 -4.21
CA PRO A 212 -12.65 -14.74 -4.37
C PRO A 212 -12.38 -16.14 -3.78
N PRO A 213 -11.92 -17.12 -4.57
CA PRO A 213 -11.58 -18.47 -4.08
C PRO A 213 -10.66 -18.49 -2.85
N VAL A 214 -9.74 -17.52 -2.77
CA VAL A 214 -8.81 -17.36 -1.66
C VAL A 214 -9.50 -17.22 -0.29
N MET A 215 -10.73 -16.71 -0.25
CA MET A 215 -11.48 -16.60 1.01
C MET A 215 -11.82 -17.96 1.61
N GLY A 216 -11.99 -19.01 0.80
CA GLY A 216 -12.11 -20.38 1.28
C GLY A 216 -10.85 -20.83 2.04
N ALA A 217 -9.68 -20.57 1.45
CA ALA A 217 -8.40 -20.91 2.05
C ALA A 217 -8.08 -20.09 3.31
N ILE A 218 -8.46 -18.81 3.33
CA ILE A 218 -8.36 -17.92 4.50
C ILE A 218 -9.15 -18.49 5.69
N ARG A 219 -10.38 -18.94 5.43
CA ARG A 219 -11.24 -19.58 6.46
C ARG A 219 -10.66 -20.89 6.96
N GLU A 220 -10.21 -21.77 6.05
CA GLU A 220 -9.60 -23.06 6.42
C GLU A 220 -8.33 -22.88 7.27
N ALA A 221 -7.52 -21.86 6.96
CA ALA A 221 -6.31 -21.55 7.69
C ALA A 221 -6.55 -20.75 9.00
N ASN A 222 -7.80 -20.40 9.33
CA ASN A 222 -8.16 -19.59 10.49
C ASN A 222 -7.38 -18.27 10.60
N ILE A 223 -7.12 -17.61 9.46
CA ILE A 223 -6.44 -16.32 9.46
C ILE A 223 -7.40 -15.27 10.07
N PRO A 224 -7.02 -14.59 11.16
CA PRO A 224 -7.91 -13.62 11.79
C PRO A 224 -8.05 -12.37 10.93
N HIS A 225 -9.29 -11.92 10.76
CA HIS A 225 -9.62 -10.70 10.03
C HIS A 225 -11.02 -10.22 10.42
N ALA A 226 -11.25 -8.91 10.33
CA ALA A 226 -12.55 -8.30 10.56
C ALA A 226 -13.44 -8.30 9.32
N SER A 227 -12.84 -8.09 8.14
CA SER A 227 -13.55 -8.00 6.87
C SER A 227 -12.62 -8.30 5.70
N PHE A 228 -13.21 -8.50 4.52
CA PHE A 228 -12.46 -8.63 3.27
C PHE A 228 -12.98 -7.66 2.21
N PHE A 229 -12.10 -7.24 1.30
CA PHE A 229 -12.39 -6.28 0.24
C PHE A 229 -11.74 -6.75 -1.07
N PRO A 230 -12.53 -7.04 -2.11
CA PRO A 230 -12.00 -7.36 -3.43
C PRO A 230 -11.68 -6.10 -4.24
N PHE A 231 -10.53 -6.13 -4.92
CA PHE A 231 -10.03 -5.06 -5.76
C PHE A 231 -9.71 -5.59 -7.16
N ASN A 232 -10.41 -5.07 -8.16
CA ASN A 232 -10.00 -5.20 -9.56
C ASN A 232 -8.99 -4.09 -9.87
N ASN A 233 -7.71 -4.39 -9.65
CA ASN A 233 -6.61 -3.47 -9.90
C ASN A 233 -5.88 -3.73 -11.22
N SER A 234 -6.23 -4.78 -11.97
CA SER A 234 -5.70 -5.04 -13.31
C SER A 234 -6.23 -4.05 -14.35
N ALA A 235 -7.49 -3.63 -14.22
CA ALA A 235 -8.11 -2.71 -15.17
C ALA A 235 -7.62 -1.25 -15.01
N LEU A 236 -7.03 -0.89 -13.87
CA LEU A 236 -6.80 0.52 -13.52
C LEU A 236 -5.84 1.22 -14.48
N PHE A 237 -4.80 0.51 -14.95
CA PHE A 237 -3.76 1.03 -15.84
C PHE A 237 -3.75 0.32 -17.21
N ALA A 238 -4.79 -0.46 -17.52
CA ALA A 238 -4.88 -1.11 -18.81
C ALA A 238 -5.16 -0.07 -19.91
N HIS A 239 -4.52 -0.23 -21.06
CA HIS A 239 -4.87 0.54 -22.24
C HIS A 239 -6.29 0.20 -22.68
N SER A 240 -7.01 1.22 -23.15
CA SER A 240 -8.26 1.00 -23.87
C SER A 240 -7.89 0.53 -25.28
N ASP A 241 -8.18 -0.73 -25.61
CA ASP A 241 -8.11 -1.26 -26.98
C ASP A 241 -9.13 -0.58 -27.91
#